data_AF-A0A2H9LRX1-F1
#
_entry.id   AF-A0A2H9LRX1-F1
#
_cell.length_a   1.000
_cell.length_b   1.000
_cell.length_c   1.000
_cell.angle_alpha   90.00
_cell.angle_beta   90.00
_cell.angle_gamma   90.00
#
_symmetry.space_group_name_H-M   'P 1'
#
loop_
_entity.id
_entity.type
_entity.pdbx_description
1 polymer ?
#
loop_
_entity_poly.entity_id
_entity_poly.type
_entity_poly.pdbx_seq_one_letter_code
_entity_poly.pdbx_strand_id
1 'polypeptide(L)'
;MATFLDIGLLEYFNIIFYLIFIFVLLYAILSLTKVLGENKNLNAMLALALALLLALSGPTRDLIKFITPTFFVFIFFAFFTILIYKFMGASDSDVLSIMGTKSGTRSFILIIILIIILSSFGKIFFTGSTASEVNETTAANASAVGTTGESALTATLTHPKVLGLVLILFIGAFAMSFLSRQSSIMKLE
;
A
#
# COMPACT_ATOMS: atom_id res chain seq x y z
N MET A 1 -22.10 -26.34 -1.89
CA MET A 1 -23.52 -26.38 -2.30
C MET A 1 -24.28 -25.43 -1.39
N ALA A 2 -25.12 -24.56 -1.96
CA ALA A 2 -25.71 -23.34 -1.37
C ALA A 2 -24.72 -22.21 -0.98
N THR A 3 -24.07 -21.61 -1.99
CA THR A 3 -23.38 -20.30 -1.89
C THR A 3 -24.07 -19.26 -2.80
N PHE A 4 -25.36 -19.45 -3.09
CA PHE A 4 -26.14 -18.55 -3.97
C PHE A 4 -26.57 -17.26 -3.26
N LEU A 5 -26.69 -17.28 -1.93
CA LEU A 5 -26.93 -16.09 -1.08
C LEU A 5 -25.65 -15.32 -0.74
N ASP A 6 -24.47 -15.89 -1.00
CA ASP A 6 -23.18 -15.38 -0.51
C ASP A 6 -22.31 -14.75 -1.60
N ILE A 7 -22.65 -14.94 -2.88
CA ILE A 7 -21.92 -14.27 -3.98
C ILE A 7 -22.69 -13.07 -4.51
N GLY A 8 -24.01 -13.19 -4.70
CA GLY A 8 -24.84 -12.08 -5.19
C GLY A 8 -25.01 -10.96 -4.17
N LEU A 9 -25.26 -11.29 -2.90
CA LEU A 9 -25.40 -10.29 -1.83
C LEU A 9 -24.08 -9.54 -1.57
N LEU A 10 -22.95 -10.26 -1.67
CA LEU A 10 -21.62 -9.67 -1.50
C LEU A 10 -21.30 -8.67 -2.62
N GLU A 11 -21.78 -8.91 -3.84
CA GLU A 11 -21.60 -7.99 -4.96
C GLU A 11 -22.36 -6.67 -4.76
N TYR A 12 -23.59 -6.73 -4.23
CA TYR A 12 -24.33 -5.54 -3.81
C TYR A 12 -23.71 -4.87 -2.57
N PHE A 13 -23.13 -5.64 -1.66
CA PHE A 13 -22.40 -5.08 -0.53
C PHE A 13 -21.13 -4.36 -0.97
N ASN A 14 -20.42 -4.89 -1.98
CA ASN A 14 -19.19 -4.30 -2.51
C ASN A 14 -19.42 -2.87 -3.03
N ILE A 15 -20.50 -2.61 -3.77
CA ILE A 15 -20.77 -1.26 -4.27
C ILE A 15 -21.04 -0.26 -3.15
N ILE A 16 -21.80 -0.66 -2.12
CA ILE A 16 -22.08 0.18 -0.95
C ILE A 16 -20.78 0.39 -0.14
N PHE A 17 -20.00 -0.66 0.04
CA PHE A 17 -18.72 -0.61 0.73
C PHE A 17 -17.74 0.33 0.02
N TYR A 18 -17.61 0.24 -1.32
CA TYR A 18 -16.77 1.14 -2.11
C TYR A 18 -17.20 2.60 -1.98
N LEU A 19 -18.49 2.87 -2.05
CA LEU A 19 -19.04 4.21 -1.87
C LEU A 19 -18.66 4.80 -0.51
N ILE A 20 -18.89 4.06 0.57
CA ILE A 20 -18.58 4.49 1.94
C ILE A 20 -17.07 4.67 2.12
N PHE A 21 -16.27 3.74 1.59
CA PHE A 21 -14.82 3.81 1.69
C PHE A 21 -14.24 5.05 0.99
N ILE A 22 -14.65 5.30 -0.26
CA ILE A 22 -14.24 6.51 -1.01
C ILE A 22 -14.70 7.76 -0.27
N PHE A 23 -15.95 7.77 0.22
CA PHE A 23 -16.49 8.90 0.95
C PHE A 23 -15.64 9.27 2.16
N VAL A 24 -15.30 8.28 3.02
CA VAL A 24 -14.46 8.51 4.20
C VAL A 24 -13.08 9.03 3.79
N LEU A 25 -12.49 8.46 2.74
CA LEU A 25 -11.16 8.83 2.28
C LEU A 25 -11.14 10.27 1.72
N LEU A 26 -12.10 10.62 0.87
CA LEU A 26 -12.25 11.98 0.33
C LEU A 26 -12.58 12.99 1.43
N TYR A 27 -13.47 12.64 2.36
CA TYR A 27 -13.81 13.49 3.49
C TYR A 27 -12.58 13.75 4.38
N ALA A 28 -11.76 12.73 4.62
CA ALA A 28 -10.51 12.87 5.36
C ALA A 28 -9.54 13.80 4.64
N ILE A 29 -9.35 13.63 3.33
CA ILE A 29 -8.49 14.50 2.51
C ILE A 29 -8.99 15.95 2.53
N LEU A 30 -10.28 16.19 2.29
CA LEU A 30 -10.88 17.55 2.33
C LEU A 30 -10.76 18.19 3.71
N SER A 31 -10.96 17.40 4.77
CA SER A 31 -10.84 17.89 6.15
C SER A 31 -9.41 18.25 6.52
N LEU A 32 -8.42 17.52 5.97
CA LEU A 32 -7.01 17.80 6.21
C LEU A 32 -6.52 19.01 5.42
N THR A 33 -6.95 19.13 4.17
CA THR A 33 -6.53 20.19 3.24
C THR A 33 -7.30 21.49 3.45
N LYS A 34 -8.45 21.46 4.13
CA LYS A 34 -9.32 22.62 4.40
C LYS A 34 -9.66 23.44 3.16
N VAL A 35 -9.75 22.80 1.98
CA VAL A 35 -9.93 23.49 0.67
C VAL A 35 -11.20 24.35 0.64
N LEU A 36 -12.27 23.94 1.34
CA LEU A 36 -13.54 24.68 1.41
C LEU A 36 -13.75 25.35 2.79
N GLY A 37 -12.66 25.56 3.54
CA GLY A 37 -12.68 26.14 4.87
C GLY A 37 -12.95 25.12 5.98
N GLU A 38 -13.38 25.62 7.15
CA GLU A 38 -13.56 24.81 8.36
C GLU A 38 -14.97 24.20 8.50
N ASN A 39 -15.84 24.41 7.50
CA ASN A 39 -17.21 23.94 7.51
C ASN A 39 -17.27 22.43 7.24
N LYS A 40 -17.27 21.63 8.31
CA LYS A 40 -17.33 20.16 8.27
C LYS A 40 -18.48 19.63 7.41
N ASN A 41 -19.66 20.25 7.50
CA ASN A 41 -20.84 19.82 6.75
C ASN A 41 -20.64 19.98 5.23
N LEU A 42 -19.98 21.06 4.82
CA LEU A 42 -19.73 21.36 3.42
C LEU A 42 -18.69 20.38 2.84
N ASN A 43 -17.64 20.09 3.61
CA ASN A 43 -16.68 19.04 3.26
C ASN A 43 -17.33 17.66 3.12
N ALA A 44 -18.28 17.32 3.99
CA ALA A 44 -19.02 16.06 3.90
C ALA A 44 -19.93 16.00 2.67
N MET A 45 -20.71 17.05 2.38
CA MET A 45 -21.57 17.07 1.20
C MET A 45 -20.77 16.95 -0.10
N LEU A 46 -19.64 17.66 -0.20
CA LEU A 46 -18.79 17.58 -1.39
C LEU A 46 -18.08 16.23 -1.51
N ALA A 47 -17.56 15.69 -0.41
CA ALA A 47 -16.97 14.35 -0.40
C ALA A 47 -17.98 13.28 -0.81
N LEU A 48 -19.25 13.40 -0.41
CA LEU A 48 -20.32 12.49 -0.82
C LEU A 48 -20.59 12.59 -2.32
N ALA A 49 -20.72 13.81 -2.85
CA ALA A 49 -20.93 14.02 -4.28
C ALA A 49 -19.78 13.44 -5.13
N LEU A 50 -18.54 13.69 -4.72
CA LEU A 50 -17.36 13.14 -5.39
C LEU A 50 -17.27 11.62 -5.24
N ALA A 51 -17.56 11.07 -4.07
CA ALA A 51 -17.53 9.63 -3.84
C ALA A 51 -18.53 8.90 -4.73
N LEU A 52 -19.72 9.48 -4.93
CA LEU A 52 -20.74 8.91 -5.80
C LEU A 52 -20.27 8.89 -7.26
N LEU A 53 -19.62 9.96 -7.73
CA LEU A 53 -19.01 9.99 -9.07
C LEU A 53 -17.85 8.99 -9.22
N LEU A 54 -16.97 8.92 -8.23
CA LEU A 54 -15.78 8.07 -8.27
C LEU A 54 -16.13 6.58 -8.15
N ALA A 55 -17.11 6.22 -7.31
CA ALA A 55 -17.56 4.84 -7.12
C ALA A 55 -18.12 4.21 -8.41
N LEU A 56 -18.68 5.03 -9.30
CA LEU A 56 -19.16 4.59 -10.60
C LEU A 56 -18.04 4.34 -11.62
N SER A 57 -16.83 4.85 -11.39
CA SER A 57 -15.70 4.62 -12.30
C SER A 57 -15.07 3.22 -12.10
N GLY A 58 -14.74 2.55 -13.21
CA GLY A 58 -14.05 1.26 -13.19
C GLY A 58 -12.70 1.31 -12.46
N PRO A 59 -11.79 2.25 -12.79
CA PRO A 59 -10.47 2.33 -12.17
C PRO A 59 -10.50 2.53 -10.66
N THR A 60 -11.45 3.33 -10.13
CA THR A 60 -11.56 3.52 -8.68
C THR A 60 -12.07 2.27 -7.97
N ARG A 61 -12.99 1.49 -8.58
CA ARG A 61 -13.40 0.20 -8.00
C ARG A 61 -12.23 -0.76 -7.90
N ASP A 62 -11.40 -0.84 -8.95
CA ASP A 62 -10.22 -1.71 -8.95
C ASP A 62 -9.19 -1.26 -7.91
N LEU A 63 -9.04 0.06 -7.71
CA LEU A 63 -8.23 0.64 -6.65
C LEU A 63 -8.69 0.20 -5.27
N ILE A 64 -9.99 0.24 -4.99
CA ILE A 64 -10.51 -0.13 -3.67
C ILE A 64 -10.42 -1.64 -3.48
N LYS A 65 -10.70 -2.45 -4.50
CA LYS A 65 -10.51 -3.90 -4.46
C LYS A 65 -9.08 -4.28 -4.08
N PHE A 66 -8.10 -3.51 -4.54
CA PHE A 66 -6.70 -3.74 -4.20
C PHE A 66 -6.33 -3.19 -2.81
N ILE A 67 -6.76 -1.97 -2.46
CA ILE A 67 -6.42 -1.33 -1.17
C ILE A 67 -7.08 -2.07 0.00
N THR A 68 -8.33 -2.52 -0.16
CA THR A 68 -9.15 -3.03 0.94
C THR A 68 -8.51 -4.22 1.64
N PRO A 69 -8.12 -5.32 0.96
CA PRO A 69 -7.50 -6.46 1.61
C PRO A 69 -6.20 -6.07 2.33
N THR A 70 -5.35 -5.27 1.69
CA THR A 70 -4.08 -4.81 2.27
C THR A 70 -4.32 -3.98 3.53
N PHE A 71 -5.27 -3.05 3.49
CA PHE A 71 -5.62 -2.21 4.63
C PHE A 71 -6.16 -3.03 5.81
N PHE A 72 -7.00 -4.04 5.54
CA PHE A 72 -7.48 -4.97 6.57
C PHE A 72 -6.34 -5.76 7.23
N VAL A 73 -5.39 -6.28 6.44
CA VAL A 73 -4.20 -6.97 6.98
C VAL A 73 -3.41 -6.05 7.90
N PHE A 74 -3.22 -4.79 7.53
CA PHE A 74 -2.53 -3.81 8.38
C PHE A 74 -3.29 -3.49 9.67
N ILE A 75 -4.60 -3.26 9.60
CA ILE A 75 -5.43 -3.03 10.79
C ILE A 75 -5.37 -4.24 11.72
N PHE A 76 -5.48 -5.44 11.16
CA PHE A 76 -5.40 -6.68 11.91
C PHE A 76 -4.05 -6.78 12.61
N PHE A 77 -2.94 -6.57 11.89
CA PHE A 77 -1.60 -6.59 12.48
C PHE A 77 -1.40 -5.52 13.56
N ALA A 78 -1.89 -4.30 13.35
CA ALA A 78 -1.85 -3.24 14.34
C ALA A 78 -2.65 -3.60 15.60
N PHE A 79 -3.84 -4.19 15.43
CA PHE A 79 -4.67 -4.68 16.52
C PHE A 79 -3.96 -5.78 17.34
N PHE A 80 -3.35 -6.76 16.67
CA PHE A 80 -2.55 -7.80 17.36
C PHE A 80 -1.36 -7.22 18.11
N THR A 81 -0.68 -6.24 17.53
CA THR A 81 0.44 -5.56 18.18
C THR A 81 -0.01 -4.88 19.48
N ILE A 82 -1.15 -4.19 19.46
CA ILE A 82 -1.74 -3.57 20.66
C ILE A 82 -2.13 -4.62 21.69
N LEU A 83 -2.73 -5.74 21.26
CA LEU A 83 -3.09 -6.84 22.16
C LEU A 83 -1.86 -7.42 22.87
N ILE A 84 -0.78 -7.69 22.14
CA ILE A 84 0.48 -8.17 22.72
C ILE A 84 1.00 -7.16 23.73
N TYR A 85 0.99 -5.87 23.40
CA TYR A 85 1.42 -4.81 24.32
C TYR A 85 0.57 -4.77 25.59
N LYS A 86 -0.76 -4.94 25.49
CA LYS A 86 -1.65 -5.07 26.65
C LYS A 86 -1.38 -6.33 27.48
N PHE A 87 -1.08 -7.46 26.83
CA PHE A 87 -0.69 -8.69 27.53
C PHE A 87 0.63 -8.57 28.29
N MET A 88 1.53 -7.69 27.84
CA MET A 88 2.77 -7.36 28.57
C MET A 88 2.54 -6.45 29.79
N GLY A 89 1.28 -6.17 30.14
CA GLY A 89 0.90 -5.38 31.31
C GLY A 89 0.85 -3.87 31.04
N ALA A 90 0.90 -3.44 29.77
CA ALA A 90 0.73 -2.05 29.44
C ALA A 90 -0.69 -1.56 29.73
N SER A 91 -0.79 -0.38 30.33
CA SER A 91 -2.06 0.27 30.61
C SER A 91 -2.66 0.88 29.34
N ASP A 92 -3.97 1.14 29.35
CA ASP A 92 -4.62 1.85 28.23
C ASP A 92 -4.02 3.25 28.00
N SER A 93 -3.48 3.89 29.05
CA SER A 93 -2.72 5.15 28.94
C SER A 93 -1.41 5.01 28.17
N ASP A 94 -0.72 3.87 28.29
CA ASP A 94 0.55 3.64 27.59
C ASP A 94 0.30 3.44 26.09
N VAL A 95 -0.76 2.69 25.74
CA VAL A 95 -1.23 2.55 24.35
C VAL A 95 -1.60 3.91 23.76
N LEU A 96 -2.33 4.72 24.53
CA LEU A 96 -2.71 6.07 24.11
C LEU A 96 -1.50 6.99 23.93
N SER A 97 -0.44 6.81 24.74
CA SER A 97 0.79 7.61 24.63
C SER A 97 1.64 7.25 23.42
N ILE A 98 1.55 6.00 22.93
CA ILE A 98 2.23 5.54 21.72
C ILE A 98 1.46 5.98 20.48
N MET A 99 0.12 5.95 20.51
CA MET A 99 -0.75 6.45 19.42
C MET A 99 -0.88 7.97 19.41
N GLY A 100 -0.79 8.62 20.57
CA GLY A 100 -1.01 10.05 20.74
C GLY A 100 0.25 10.87 20.48
N THR A 101 0.07 11.99 19.76
CA THR A 101 0.86 13.25 19.61
C THR A 101 2.40 13.23 19.56
N LYS A 102 3.12 12.16 19.92
CA LYS A 102 4.55 12.03 19.63
C LYS A 102 4.71 11.93 18.12
N SER A 103 5.38 12.94 17.57
CA SER A 103 5.57 13.21 16.14
C SER A 103 6.01 11.99 15.31
N GLY A 104 6.68 11.00 15.92
CA GLY A 104 7.16 9.80 15.25
C GLY A 104 6.06 8.82 14.81
N THR A 105 5.13 8.44 15.69
CA THR A 105 4.16 7.36 15.39
C THR A 105 3.13 7.80 14.33
N ARG A 106 2.63 9.03 14.44
CA ARG A 106 1.69 9.59 13.45
C ARG A 106 2.33 9.71 12.07
N SER A 107 3.60 10.13 12.02
CA SER A 107 4.33 10.26 10.76
C SER A 107 4.61 8.90 10.13
N PHE A 108 4.95 7.89 10.93
CA PHE A 108 5.16 6.53 10.46
C PHE A 108 3.88 5.91 9.86
N ILE A 109 2.73 6.08 10.54
CA ILE A 109 1.42 5.65 10.01
C ILE A 109 1.08 6.36 8.69
N LEU A 110 1.32 7.68 8.60
CA LEU A 110 1.07 8.42 7.36
C LEU A 110 1.98 7.96 6.21
N ILE A 111 3.25 7.65 6.50
CA ILE A 111 4.20 7.12 5.51
C ILE A 111 3.75 5.76 4.99
N ILE A 112 3.31 4.85 5.87
CA ILE A 112 2.79 3.53 5.45
C ILE A 112 1.56 3.69 4.57
N ILE A 113 0.60 4.54 4.99
CA ILE A 113 -0.61 4.80 4.20
C ILE A 113 -0.24 5.38 2.83
N LEU A 114 0.71 6.31 2.77
CA LEU A 114 1.18 6.92 1.53
C LEU A 114 1.83 5.87 0.62
N ILE A 115 2.67 4.97 1.15
CA ILE A 115 3.30 3.88 0.40
C ILE A 115 2.24 2.93 -0.17
N ILE A 116 1.22 2.57 0.60
CA ILE A 116 0.12 1.70 0.14
C ILE A 116 -0.61 2.39 -1.02
N ILE A 117 -0.95 3.67 -0.89
CA ILE A 117 -1.64 4.43 -1.94
C ILE A 117 -0.77 4.52 -3.19
N LEU A 118 0.52 4.87 -3.07
CA LEU A 118 1.44 4.95 -4.22
C LEU A 118 1.63 3.59 -4.90
N SER A 119 1.77 2.52 -4.13
CA SER A 119 1.90 1.15 -4.66
C SER A 119 0.64 0.72 -5.42
N SER A 120 -0.53 1.04 -4.86
CA SER A 120 -1.84 0.75 -5.47
C SER A 120 -2.03 1.55 -6.77
N PHE A 121 -1.69 2.84 -6.75
CA PHE A 121 -1.78 3.71 -7.90
C PHE A 121 -0.82 3.27 -9.02
N GLY A 122 0.42 2.93 -8.67
CA GLY A 122 1.41 2.36 -9.57
C GLY A 122 0.87 1.14 -10.32
N LYS A 123 0.31 0.18 -9.58
CA LYS A 123 -0.21 -1.06 -10.15
C LYS A 123 -1.37 -0.82 -11.14
N ILE A 124 -2.28 0.10 -10.84
CA ILE A 124 -3.50 0.27 -11.65
C ILE A 124 -3.25 1.15 -12.87
N PHE A 125 -2.49 2.24 -12.70
CA PHE A 125 -2.28 3.22 -13.76
C PHE A 125 -1.05 2.92 -14.63
N PHE A 126 -0.02 2.26 -14.10
CA PHE A 126 1.21 1.97 -14.85
C PHE A 126 1.36 0.52 -15.31
N THR A 127 0.77 -0.44 -14.60
CA THR A 127 0.78 -1.85 -15.05
C THR A 127 -0.41 -2.20 -15.95
N GLY A 128 -1.37 -1.27 -16.09
CA GLY A 128 -2.60 -1.51 -16.84
C GLY A 128 -3.55 -2.44 -16.09
N SER A 129 -4.85 -2.29 -16.31
CA SER A 129 -5.90 -3.10 -15.68
C SER A 129 -5.96 -4.55 -16.19
N THR A 130 -4.83 -5.20 -16.45
CA THR A 130 -4.70 -6.65 -16.57
C THR A 130 -4.74 -7.31 -15.18
N ALA A 131 -5.72 -6.89 -14.37
CA ALA A 131 -6.17 -7.56 -13.17
C ALA A 131 -7.42 -8.42 -13.47
N SER A 132 -7.50 -8.98 -14.68
CA SER A 132 -8.21 -10.24 -14.90
C SER A 132 -7.18 -11.35 -14.81
N GLU A 133 -7.41 -12.24 -13.85
CA GLU A 133 -6.59 -13.38 -13.48
C GLU A 133 -5.24 -13.03 -12.81
N VAL A 134 -5.27 -13.04 -11.48
CA VAL A 134 -4.22 -13.77 -10.74
C VAL A 134 -4.38 -15.25 -11.13
N ASN A 135 -3.95 -15.58 -12.33
CA ASN A 135 -3.37 -16.87 -12.62
C ASN A 135 -1.88 -16.64 -12.36
N GLU A 136 -1.33 -17.36 -11.39
CA GLU A 136 0.11 -17.37 -11.08
C GLU A 136 0.99 -17.81 -12.28
N THR A 137 0.41 -18.01 -13.46
CA THR A 137 1.10 -18.29 -14.71
C THR A 137 1.56 -17.05 -15.46
N THR A 138 1.10 -15.82 -15.17
CA THR A 138 1.63 -14.60 -15.83
C THR A 138 2.79 -13.95 -15.06
N ALA A 139 3.16 -14.48 -13.89
CA ALA A 139 4.50 -14.31 -13.35
C ALA A 139 5.55 -15.12 -14.16
N ALA A 140 5.12 -16.03 -15.04
CA ALA A 140 5.97 -16.75 -15.98
C ALA A 140 6.12 -16.06 -17.35
N ASN A 141 5.37 -15.00 -17.65
CA ASN A 141 5.56 -14.22 -18.89
C ASN A 141 6.33 -12.90 -18.69
N ALA A 142 6.63 -12.54 -17.43
CA ALA A 142 7.78 -11.70 -17.11
C ALA A 142 9.11 -12.49 -17.12
N SER A 143 9.08 -13.76 -17.55
CA SER A 143 10.25 -14.61 -17.78
C SER A 143 10.61 -14.72 -19.27
N ALA A 144 9.99 -13.94 -20.15
CA ALA A 144 10.46 -13.77 -21.53
C ALA A 144 11.70 -12.86 -21.56
N VAL A 145 12.80 -13.36 -21.01
CA VAL A 145 14.14 -13.00 -21.51
C VAL A 145 14.10 -13.30 -23.01
N GLY A 146 14.35 -12.26 -23.83
CA GLY A 146 14.10 -12.32 -25.27
C GLY A 146 14.65 -13.58 -25.91
N THR A 147 13.82 -14.26 -26.71
CA THR A 147 14.10 -15.63 -27.15
C THR A 147 15.17 -15.74 -28.24
N THR A 148 15.74 -14.62 -28.75
CA THR A 148 16.99 -14.60 -29.53
C THR A 148 17.44 -13.16 -29.85
N GLY A 149 18.75 -12.90 -29.81
CA GLY A 149 19.39 -11.68 -30.37
C GLY A 149 19.83 -10.62 -29.36
N GLU A 150 20.56 -9.59 -29.83
CA GLU A 150 21.10 -8.49 -29.01
C GLU A 150 20.02 -7.69 -28.25
N SER A 151 18.79 -7.68 -28.76
CA SER A 151 17.63 -7.06 -28.09
C SER A 151 17.14 -7.84 -26.86
N ALA A 152 17.50 -9.12 -26.72
CA ALA A 152 17.16 -9.93 -25.54
C ALA A 152 18.02 -9.56 -24.32
N LEU A 153 19.29 -9.23 -24.56
CA LEU A 153 20.21 -8.81 -23.50
C LEU A 153 19.80 -7.45 -22.95
N THR A 154 19.44 -6.50 -23.83
CA THR A 154 18.98 -5.18 -23.40
C THR A 154 17.62 -5.26 -22.68
N ALA A 155 16.69 -6.10 -23.15
CA ALA A 155 15.42 -6.33 -22.47
C ALA A 155 15.59 -6.99 -21.08
N THR A 156 16.57 -7.89 -20.93
CA THR A 156 16.85 -8.56 -19.65
C THR A 156 17.57 -7.62 -18.67
N LEU A 157 18.52 -6.82 -19.16
CA LEU A 157 19.21 -5.81 -18.35
C LEU A 157 18.28 -4.69 -17.88
N THR A 158 17.29 -4.32 -18.69
CA THR A 158 16.29 -3.30 -18.33
C THR A 158 15.07 -3.87 -17.62
N HIS A 159 15.03 -5.17 -17.35
CA HIS A 159 13.93 -5.78 -16.64
C HIS A 159 13.93 -5.32 -15.17
N PRO A 160 12.80 -4.79 -14.63
CA PRO A 160 12.76 -4.17 -13.30
C PRO A 160 13.17 -5.12 -12.17
N LYS A 161 12.95 -6.43 -12.32
CA LYS A 161 13.41 -7.45 -11.34
C LYS A 161 14.93 -7.64 -11.36
N VAL A 162 15.56 -7.59 -12.54
CA VAL A 162 17.01 -7.76 -12.69
C VAL A 162 17.73 -6.49 -12.20
N LEU A 163 17.19 -5.32 -12.55
CA LEU A 163 17.69 -4.03 -12.07
C LEU A 163 17.63 -3.94 -10.54
N GLY A 164 16.53 -4.42 -9.93
CA GLY A 164 16.39 -4.50 -8.48
C GLY A 164 17.41 -5.45 -7.83
N LEU A 165 17.68 -6.60 -8.43
CA LEU A 165 18.70 -7.54 -7.94
C LEU A 165 20.10 -6.93 -8.01
N VAL A 166 20.44 -6.29 -9.13
CA VAL A 166 21.73 -5.58 -9.30
C VAL A 166 21.88 -4.47 -8.26
N LEU A 167 20.82 -3.69 -8.01
CA LEU A 167 20.83 -2.63 -7.00
C LEU A 167 21.09 -3.17 -5.59
N ILE A 168 20.43 -4.27 -5.20
CA ILE A 168 20.64 -4.91 -3.89
C ILE A 168 22.09 -5.41 -3.77
N LEU A 169 22.65 -5.98 -4.83
CA LEU A 169 24.04 -6.45 -4.85
C LEU A 169 25.02 -5.28 -4.69
N PHE A 170 24.76 -4.14 -5.34
CA PHE A 170 25.55 -2.93 -5.16
C PHE A 170 25.49 -2.40 -3.73
N ILE A 171 24.30 -2.33 -3.14
CA ILE A 171 24.13 -1.89 -1.75
C ILE A 171 24.88 -2.82 -0.79
N GLY A 172 24.79 -4.14 -0.99
CA GLY A 172 25.52 -5.13 -0.20
C GLY A 172 27.04 -5.00 -0.34
N ALA A 173 27.56 -4.77 -1.55
CA ALA A 173 28.98 -4.57 -1.79
C ALA A 173 29.50 -3.29 -1.11
N PHE A 174 28.75 -2.19 -1.17
CA PHE A 174 29.10 -0.94 -0.49
C PHE A 174 29.05 -1.09 1.03
N ALA A 175 28.03 -1.75 1.57
CA ALA A 175 27.91 -2.03 3.00
C ALA A 175 29.11 -2.85 3.50
N MET A 176 29.49 -3.90 2.75
CA MET A 176 30.64 -4.74 3.08
C MET A 176 31.97 -3.97 2.98
N SER A 177 32.13 -3.10 1.97
CA SER A 177 33.31 -2.23 1.86
C SER A 177 33.41 -1.24 3.01
N PHE A 178 32.29 -0.74 3.52
CA PHE A 178 32.27 0.19 4.64
C PHE A 178 32.62 -0.52 5.97
N LEU A 179 32.06 -1.72 6.18
CA LEU A 179 32.40 -2.57 7.31
C LEU A 179 33.88 -2.98 7.31
N SER A 180 34.41 -3.34 6.14
CA SER A 180 35.81 -3.73 5.98
C SER A 180 36.77 -2.59 6.33
N ARG A 181 36.51 -1.37 5.85
CA ARG A 181 37.34 -0.18 6.16
C ARG A 181 37.31 0.22 7.63
N GLN A 182 36.17 0.07 8.31
CA GLN A 182 36.07 0.40 9.74
C GLN A 182 36.92 -0.55 10.60
N SER A 183 37.05 -1.82 10.20
CA SER A 183 37.88 -2.80 10.92
C SER A 183 39.39 -2.55 10.83
N SER A 184 39.87 -1.86 9.79
CA SER A 184 41.30 -1.58 9.61
C SER A 184 41.82 -0.40 10.43
N ILE A 185 40.93 0.49 10.91
CA ILE A 185 41.32 1.68 11.70
C ILE A 185 41.53 1.33 13.19
N MET A 186 40.99 0.20 13.66
CA MET A 186 41.09 -0.23 15.07
C MET A 186 42.39 -0.97 15.43
N LYS A 187 43.31 -1.16 14.47
CA LYS A 187 44.61 -1.84 14.67
C LYS A 187 45.82 -0.89 14.71
N LEU A 188 45.58 0.42 14.83
CA LEU A 188 46.63 1.46 14.86
C LEU A 188 46.68 2.25 16.18
N GLU A 189 46.05 1.75 17.24
CA GLU A 189 46.32 2.19 18.63
C GLU A 189 46.96 1.06 19.43
#